data_AF-A0A958FT63-F1
#
_entry.id   AF-A0A958FT63-F1
#
_cell.length_a   1.000
_cell.length_b   1.000
_cell.length_c   1.000
_cell.angle_alpha   90.00
_cell.angle_beta   90.00
_cell.angle_gamma   90.00
#
_symmetry.space_group_name_H-M   'P 1'
#
loop_
_entity.id
_entity.type
_entity.pdbx_description
1 polymer ?
#
loop_
_entity_poly.entity_id
_entity_poly.type
_entity_poly.pdbx_seq_one_letter_code
_entity_poly.pdbx_strand_id
1 'polypeptide(L)'
;MNLKSIFLLLFSCQIFAQTWDFQREVTPFPVLNDLGVPYQQPFFGGLNAPSHQFLDIDGDNDADLFVQDRANHLIFFRNGGTPNTPEFQWETDEFGDLFVGSWFKFADVDLDGDFDLFAENPFGIIRYFQNTGTATAANFVISADTLRDETGEAIIVDGPSVPEWADMYCANRLDLFLGRISGYTTEYRFLGFDSNNVPIYRHITDTFENLQILTGGGRNTTAPADDRHGANSLTFLDIDDDGDLDLFWGDFFANSIIFIENTGNCGNPNFETANIVEEFPPVDPVNTGGFNIPRFADIDGDGDADMFVSVFGGSGSFVTDKEANFYFYENGGDATSPDFALQTKDFVNSIDIGQNTIPA
;
A
#
# COMPACT_ATOMS: atom_id res chain seq x y z
N MET A 1 -39.11 95.37 3.92
CA MET A 1 -37.87 94.76 3.39
C MET A 1 -38.16 93.30 3.11
N ASN A 2 -38.21 92.91 1.83
CA ASN A 2 -38.50 91.52 1.43
C ASN A 2 -37.23 90.67 1.54
N LEU A 3 -37.24 89.66 2.41
CA LEU A 3 -36.21 88.62 2.45
C LEU A 3 -36.47 87.62 1.31
N LYS A 4 -35.47 87.38 0.46
CA LYS A 4 -35.45 86.28 -0.50
C LYS A 4 -34.72 85.10 0.15
N SER A 5 -35.40 83.96 0.30
CA SER A 5 -34.78 82.70 0.70
C SER A 5 -34.23 81.99 -0.55
N ILE A 6 -32.98 81.53 -0.46
CA ILE A 6 -32.33 80.68 -1.46
C ILE A 6 -32.41 79.23 -0.97
N PHE A 7 -32.99 78.34 -1.77
CA PHE A 7 -33.01 76.91 -1.53
C PHE A 7 -31.87 76.27 -2.34
N LEU A 8 -30.95 75.59 -1.67
CA LEU A 8 -29.86 74.84 -2.31
C LEU A 8 -30.24 73.36 -2.34
N LEU A 9 -30.42 72.80 -3.54
CA LEU A 9 -30.65 71.37 -3.76
C LEU A 9 -29.29 70.69 -4.00
N LEU A 10 -28.89 69.82 -3.08
CA LEU A 10 -27.73 68.94 -3.24
C LEU A 10 -28.18 67.61 -3.85
N PHE A 11 -27.70 67.30 -5.05
CA PHE A 11 -27.84 65.97 -5.64
C PHE A 11 -26.70 65.08 -5.14
N SER A 12 -27.04 63.98 -4.47
CA SER A 12 -26.09 62.92 -4.11
C SER A 12 -25.74 62.10 -5.35
N CYS A 13 -24.50 62.19 -5.81
CA CYS A 13 -23.98 61.29 -6.85
C CYS A 13 -23.61 59.97 -6.19
N GLN A 14 -24.31 58.88 -6.51
CA GLN A 14 -23.91 57.54 -6.06
C GLN A 14 -22.83 57.01 -7.01
N ILE A 15 -21.63 56.80 -6.45
CA ILE A 15 -20.52 56.16 -7.16
C ILE A 15 -20.68 54.65 -6.93
N PHE A 16 -21.01 53.89 -7.97
CA PHE A 16 -20.97 52.44 -7.93
C PHE A 16 -19.50 52.00 -8.04
N ALA A 17 -19.00 51.28 -7.04
CA ALA A 17 -17.73 50.57 -7.15
C ALA A 17 -17.89 49.43 -8.17
N GLN A 18 -16.93 49.28 -9.09
CA GLN A 18 -16.88 48.11 -9.97
C GLN A 18 -16.54 46.88 -9.11
N THR A 19 -17.45 45.92 -9.02
CA THR A 19 -17.14 44.56 -8.56
C THR A 19 -16.54 43.82 -9.74
N TRP A 20 -15.24 43.51 -9.67
CA TRP A 20 -14.63 42.59 -10.62
C TRP A 20 -14.91 41.16 -10.13
N ASP A 21 -15.75 40.44 -10.86
CA ASP A 21 -15.86 38.99 -10.73
C ASP A 21 -14.64 38.37 -11.41
N PHE A 22 -13.75 37.81 -10.60
CA PHE A 22 -12.68 36.95 -11.11
C PHE A 22 -13.22 35.53 -11.21
N GLN A 23 -13.32 35.02 -12.43
CA GLN A 23 -13.53 33.59 -12.65
C GLN A 23 -12.15 32.94 -12.84
N ARG A 24 -11.79 32.01 -11.96
CA ARG A 24 -10.60 31.16 -12.15
C ARG A 24 -10.90 30.21 -13.31
N GLU A 25 -10.32 30.47 -14.47
CA GLU A 25 -10.26 29.49 -15.57
C GLU A 25 -8.96 28.72 -15.47
N VAL A 26 -9.05 27.43 -15.12
CA VAL A 26 -7.93 26.50 -15.23
C VAL A 26 -8.08 25.81 -16.57
N THR A 27 -7.31 26.24 -17.58
CA THR A 27 -7.19 25.46 -18.81
C THR A 27 -6.13 24.39 -18.57
N PRO A 28 -6.48 23.09 -18.69
CA PRO A 28 -5.47 22.04 -18.59
C PRO A 28 -4.47 22.21 -19.73
N PHE A 29 -3.18 22.10 -19.39
CA PHE A 29 -2.09 22.03 -20.35
C PHE A 29 -1.30 20.75 -20.06
N PRO A 30 -0.82 20.05 -21.09
CA PRO A 30 0.01 18.88 -20.86
C PRO A 30 1.33 19.32 -20.21
N VAL A 31 1.70 18.65 -19.13
CA VAL A 31 3.05 18.71 -18.58
C VAL A 31 3.78 17.52 -19.14
N LEU A 32 4.88 17.75 -19.85
CA LEU A 32 5.64 16.70 -20.52
C LEU A 32 6.96 16.46 -19.80
N ASN A 33 7.41 15.20 -19.77
CA ASN A 33 8.77 14.86 -19.38
C ASN A 33 9.79 15.23 -20.48
N ASP A 34 11.07 14.98 -20.23
CA ASP A 34 12.16 15.30 -21.17
C ASP A 34 12.09 14.56 -22.52
N LEU A 35 11.28 13.49 -22.59
CA LEU A 35 11.02 12.72 -23.81
C LEU A 35 9.76 13.20 -24.55
N GLY A 36 9.06 14.20 -24.03
CA GLY A 36 7.82 14.72 -24.61
C GLY A 36 6.57 13.89 -24.28
N VAL A 37 6.67 12.95 -23.33
CA VAL A 37 5.54 12.13 -22.86
C VAL A 37 4.82 12.87 -21.73
N PRO A 38 3.48 12.98 -21.75
CA PRO A 38 2.75 13.67 -20.70
C PRO A 38 2.78 12.91 -19.37
N TYR A 39 2.97 13.65 -18.28
CA TYR A 39 2.71 13.14 -16.94
C TYR A 39 1.21 12.98 -16.74
N GLN A 40 0.80 11.84 -16.17
CA GLN A 40 -0.60 11.60 -15.82
C GLN A 40 -1.02 12.48 -14.64
N GLN A 41 -0.22 12.53 -13.57
CA GLN A 41 -0.50 13.33 -12.39
C GLN A 41 0.65 14.29 -12.07
N PRO A 42 0.93 15.30 -12.92
CA PRO A 42 2.15 16.09 -12.82
C PRO A 42 2.35 16.79 -11.47
N PHE A 43 1.29 17.14 -10.76
CA PHE A 43 1.39 17.91 -9.51
C PHE A 43 1.02 17.11 -8.26
N PHE A 44 0.99 15.78 -8.36
CA PHE A 44 0.73 14.90 -7.21
C PHE A 44 1.86 14.95 -6.16
N GLY A 45 3.11 15.18 -6.59
CA GLY A 45 4.19 15.56 -5.69
C GLY A 45 5.09 14.42 -5.20
N GLY A 46 5.20 13.33 -5.95
CA GLY A 46 6.15 12.24 -5.69
C GLY A 46 5.84 11.42 -4.44
N LEU A 47 6.11 10.11 -4.52
CA LEU A 47 5.95 9.20 -3.39
C LEU A 47 7.29 9.08 -2.63
N ASN A 48 7.26 8.97 -1.31
CA ASN A 48 8.49 8.81 -0.51
C ASN A 48 8.58 7.45 0.13
N ALA A 49 7.53 7.05 0.85
CA ALA A 49 7.45 5.80 1.55
C ALA A 49 6.08 5.16 1.36
N PRO A 50 5.67 4.90 0.10
CA PRO A 50 4.33 4.41 -0.15
C PRO A 50 4.15 2.99 0.40
N SER A 51 2.95 2.71 0.90
CA SER A 51 2.36 1.38 0.94
C SER A 51 1.18 1.39 -0.04
N HIS A 52 0.97 0.30 -0.76
CA HIS A 52 -0.08 0.23 -1.76
C HIS A 52 -0.87 -1.08 -1.69
N GLN A 53 -2.06 -1.05 -2.27
CA GLN A 53 -2.86 -2.25 -2.57
C GLN A 53 -3.79 -1.94 -3.74
N PHE A 54 -3.99 -2.95 -4.58
CA PHE A 54 -4.99 -2.94 -5.64
C PHE A 54 -6.23 -3.70 -5.19
N LEU A 55 -7.42 -3.16 -5.44
CA LEU A 55 -8.69 -3.83 -5.20
C LEU A 55 -9.82 -3.19 -6.00
N ASP A 56 -10.83 -3.97 -6.37
CA ASP A 56 -12.07 -3.45 -6.98
C ASP A 56 -13.00 -2.89 -5.88
N ILE A 57 -12.98 -1.56 -5.64
CA ILE A 57 -13.75 -0.95 -4.53
C ILE A 57 -15.17 -0.55 -4.94
N ASP A 58 -15.44 -0.42 -6.25
CA ASP A 58 -16.72 0.01 -6.77
C ASP A 58 -17.47 -1.05 -7.62
N GLY A 59 -16.88 -2.23 -7.73
CA GLY A 59 -17.46 -3.48 -8.22
C GLY A 59 -17.66 -3.53 -9.73
N ASP A 60 -16.81 -2.82 -10.48
CA ASP A 60 -16.87 -2.80 -11.95
C ASP A 60 -15.95 -3.83 -12.63
N ASN A 61 -15.24 -4.65 -11.83
CA ASN A 61 -14.29 -5.68 -12.21
C ASN A 61 -12.99 -5.14 -12.82
N ASP A 62 -12.58 -3.93 -12.46
CA ASP A 62 -11.18 -3.55 -12.53
C ASP A 62 -10.64 -3.21 -11.13
N ALA A 63 -9.32 -3.35 -10.96
CA ALA A 63 -8.71 -3.07 -9.68
C ALA A 63 -8.30 -1.60 -9.61
N ASP A 64 -8.79 -0.89 -8.59
CA ASP A 64 -8.38 0.44 -8.24
C ASP A 64 -7.12 0.46 -7.38
N LEU A 65 -6.42 1.59 -7.34
CA LEU A 65 -5.18 1.75 -6.58
C LEU A 65 -5.39 2.60 -5.32
N PHE A 66 -5.02 2.02 -4.18
CA PHE A 66 -4.90 2.73 -2.91
C PHE A 66 -3.43 2.90 -2.53
N VAL A 67 -3.06 4.09 -2.06
CA VAL A 67 -1.70 4.41 -1.61
C VAL A 67 -1.72 5.15 -0.28
N GLN A 68 -0.89 4.74 0.67
CA GLN A 68 -0.57 5.47 1.89
C GLN A 68 0.88 5.97 1.76
N ASP A 69 1.16 7.25 1.98
CA ASP A 69 2.54 7.80 1.96
C ASP A 69 2.81 8.73 3.16
N ARG A 70 2.22 9.94 3.18
CA ARG A 70 2.58 10.99 4.18
C ARG A 70 1.42 11.58 4.98
N ALA A 71 0.17 11.29 4.61
CA ALA A 71 -0.98 11.99 5.16
C ALA A 71 -1.67 11.26 6.34
N ASN A 72 -1.20 10.06 6.72
CA ASN A 72 -1.99 9.09 7.52
C ASN A 72 -3.40 8.85 6.95
N HIS A 73 -3.58 9.08 5.65
CA HIS A 73 -4.83 8.87 4.94
C HIS A 73 -4.55 8.01 3.71
N LEU A 74 -5.61 7.43 3.18
CA LEU A 74 -5.59 6.68 1.94
C LEU A 74 -5.81 7.63 0.76
N ILE A 75 -4.81 7.65 -0.12
CA ILE A 75 -4.91 8.23 -1.45
C ILE A 75 -5.59 7.20 -2.33
N PHE A 76 -6.60 7.62 -3.09
CA PHE A 76 -7.38 6.78 -3.99
C PHE A 76 -7.20 7.22 -5.43
N PHE A 77 -6.82 6.27 -6.27
CA PHE A 77 -6.80 6.40 -7.71
C PHE A 77 -7.80 5.41 -8.29
N ARG A 78 -8.83 5.93 -8.96
CA ARG A 78 -9.77 5.11 -9.69
C ARG A 78 -9.11 4.56 -10.94
N ASN A 79 -9.26 3.28 -11.21
CA ASN A 79 -9.00 2.74 -12.53
C ASN A 79 -10.22 3.00 -13.42
N GLY A 80 -10.02 3.74 -14.51
CA GLY A 80 -11.08 4.03 -15.50
C GLY A 80 -10.77 3.44 -16.87
N GLY A 81 -9.77 2.55 -16.91
CA GLY A 81 -9.20 2.00 -18.12
C GLY A 81 -10.03 0.84 -18.70
N THR A 82 -9.30 -0.11 -19.26
CA THR A 82 -9.82 -1.44 -19.58
C THR A 82 -8.99 -2.47 -18.83
N PRO A 83 -9.44 -3.73 -18.68
CA PRO A 83 -8.62 -4.78 -18.07
C PRO A 83 -7.19 -4.75 -18.61
N ASN A 84 -6.98 -4.95 -19.92
CA ASN A 84 -5.62 -4.98 -20.51
C ASN A 84 -4.90 -3.62 -20.63
N THR A 85 -5.48 -2.53 -20.13
CA THR A 85 -4.88 -1.19 -20.23
C THR A 85 -5.44 -0.31 -19.11
N PRO A 86 -4.96 -0.52 -17.86
CA PRO A 86 -5.45 0.22 -16.72
C PRO A 86 -5.11 1.72 -16.85
N GLU A 87 -6.01 2.57 -16.37
CA GLU A 87 -5.84 4.03 -16.39
C GLU A 87 -6.19 4.61 -15.02
N PHE A 88 -5.16 4.84 -14.20
CA PHE A 88 -5.32 5.35 -12.84
C PHE A 88 -5.48 6.88 -12.82
N GLN A 89 -6.65 7.34 -12.37
CA GLN A 89 -6.98 8.74 -12.20
C GLN A 89 -7.08 9.07 -10.71
N TRP A 90 -6.33 10.09 -10.27
CA TRP A 90 -6.41 10.58 -8.90
C TRP A 90 -7.83 11.11 -8.59
N GLU A 91 -8.41 10.67 -7.48
CA GLU A 91 -9.74 11.09 -7.02
C GLU A 91 -9.66 11.89 -5.72
N THR A 92 -8.90 11.41 -4.72
CA THR A 92 -8.75 12.07 -3.41
C THR A 92 -7.50 11.60 -2.66
N ASP A 93 -6.97 12.45 -1.78
CA ASP A 93 -5.91 12.10 -0.83
C ASP A 93 -6.46 11.59 0.53
N GLU A 94 -7.78 11.69 0.73
CA GLU A 94 -8.46 11.45 2.00
C GLU A 94 -9.67 10.53 1.78
N PHE A 95 -9.44 9.34 1.21
CA PHE A 95 -10.51 8.38 0.93
C PHE A 95 -11.26 8.00 2.21
N GLY A 96 -12.56 8.30 2.23
CA GLY A 96 -13.45 8.02 3.37
C GLY A 96 -13.06 8.68 4.70
N ASP A 97 -12.20 9.71 4.69
CA ASP A 97 -11.56 10.26 5.90
C ASP A 97 -10.88 9.18 6.78
N LEU A 98 -10.37 8.12 6.15
CA LEU A 98 -9.81 6.97 6.85
C LEU A 98 -8.41 7.26 7.33
N PHE A 99 -8.25 7.34 8.65
CA PHE A 99 -6.94 7.48 9.27
C PHE A 99 -6.22 6.14 9.32
N VAL A 100 -5.36 5.90 8.33
CA VAL A 100 -4.47 4.75 8.25
C VAL A 100 -3.06 5.21 8.57
N GLY A 101 -2.38 4.61 9.54
CA GLY A 101 -1.04 5.03 9.95
C GLY A 101 0.03 4.73 8.90
N SER A 102 1.10 4.02 9.26
CA SER A 102 2.20 3.71 8.33
C SER A 102 1.94 2.53 7.38
N TRP A 103 0.81 1.84 7.51
CA TRP A 103 0.41 0.73 6.64
C TRP A 103 -1.11 0.52 6.72
N PHE A 104 -1.64 -0.15 5.71
CA PHE A 104 -3.03 -0.60 5.64
C PHE A 104 -3.13 -1.93 4.89
N LYS A 105 -4.27 -2.63 5.06
CA LYS A 105 -4.63 -3.84 4.32
C LYS A 105 -6.15 -3.94 4.22
N PHE A 106 -6.66 -3.96 3.00
CA PHE A 106 -8.01 -4.40 2.69
C PHE A 106 -8.06 -5.92 2.61
N ALA A 107 -9.10 -6.52 3.19
CA ALA A 107 -9.34 -7.95 3.16
C ALA A 107 -10.82 -8.25 3.42
N ASP A 108 -11.41 -9.17 2.65
CA ASP A 108 -12.73 -9.74 2.95
C ASP A 108 -12.54 -10.80 4.06
N VAL A 109 -12.46 -10.34 5.31
CA VAL A 109 -12.15 -11.21 6.45
C VAL A 109 -13.37 -11.98 6.94
N ASP A 110 -14.58 -11.44 6.74
CA ASP A 110 -15.83 -12.08 7.16
C ASP A 110 -16.57 -12.84 6.04
N LEU A 111 -16.02 -12.81 4.82
CA LEU A 111 -16.47 -13.54 3.63
C LEU A 111 -17.89 -13.15 3.21
N ASP A 112 -18.26 -11.89 3.41
CA ASP A 112 -19.54 -11.35 2.98
C ASP A 112 -19.50 -10.76 1.55
N GLY A 113 -18.32 -10.78 0.93
CA GLY A 113 -18.08 -10.34 -0.44
C GLY A 113 -17.76 -8.86 -0.57
N ASP A 114 -17.56 -8.15 0.55
CA ASP A 114 -16.98 -6.82 0.56
C ASP A 114 -15.70 -6.76 1.42
N PHE A 115 -14.85 -5.77 1.13
CA PHE A 115 -13.56 -5.68 1.80
C PHE A 115 -13.65 -4.85 3.08
N ASP A 116 -13.20 -5.42 4.19
CA ASP A 116 -12.89 -4.70 5.43
C ASP A 116 -11.48 -4.08 5.36
N LEU A 117 -11.14 -3.23 6.34
CA LEU A 117 -9.85 -2.54 6.39
C LEU A 117 -9.15 -2.71 7.75
N PHE A 118 -7.92 -3.21 7.70
CA PHE A 118 -6.95 -3.15 8.79
C PHE A 118 -5.97 -2.01 8.54
N ALA A 119 -5.59 -1.29 9.60
CA ALA A 119 -4.61 -0.23 9.49
C ALA A 119 -3.79 -0.05 10.76
N GLU A 120 -2.63 0.59 10.62
CA GLU A 120 -1.85 1.02 11.77
C GLU A 120 -2.58 2.12 12.55
N ASN A 121 -2.68 1.92 13.85
CA ASN A 121 -2.90 2.94 14.86
C ASN A 121 -1.55 3.09 15.60
N PRO A 122 -1.13 4.31 16.02
CA PRO A 122 0.24 4.55 16.43
C PRO A 122 0.81 3.52 17.41
N PHE A 123 2.10 3.25 17.26
CA PHE A 123 2.86 2.25 18.03
C PHE A 123 2.58 0.80 17.59
N GLY A 124 2.22 0.61 16.31
CA GLY A 124 2.04 -0.73 15.74
C GLY A 124 0.76 -1.43 16.20
N ILE A 125 -0.16 -0.69 16.82
CA ILE A 125 -1.47 -1.21 17.18
C ILE A 125 -2.27 -1.43 15.89
N ILE A 126 -2.91 -2.58 15.77
CA ILE A 126 -3.81 -2.83 14.64
C ILE A 126 -5.19 -2.23 14.96
N ARG A 127 -5.68 -1.31 14.14
CA ARG A 127 -7.09 -0.88 14.11
C ARG A 127 -7.83 -1.67 13.04
N TYR A 128 -9.09 -1.96 13.31
CA TYR A 128 -10.01 -2.63 12.39
C TYR A 128 -11.21 -1.73 12.09
N PHE A 129 -11.45 -1.52 10.79
CA PHE A 129 -12.63 -0.88 10.25
C PHE A 129 -13.46 -1.94 9.54
N GLN A 130 -14.70 -2.11 9.99
CA GLN A 130 -15.65 -2.93 9.28
C GLN A 130 -16.26 -2.12 8.14
N ASN A 131 -16.35 -2.70 6.95
CA ASN A 131 -17.23 -2.22 5.91
C ASN A 131 -18.67 -2.65 6.24
N THR A 132 -19.52 -1.67 6.52
CA THR A 132 -20.94 -1.90 6.81
C THR A 132 -21.84 -1.58 5.62
N GLY A 133 -21.21 -1.33 4.47
CA GLY A 133 -21.82 -0.93 3.21
C GLY A 133 -22.09 -2.14 2.33
N THR A 134 -21.55 -2.09 1.12
CA THR A 134 -21.58 -3.19 0.14
C THR A 134 -20.29 -3.18 -0.66
N ALA A 135 -20.04 -4.24 -1.43
CA ALA A 135 -18.91 -4.37 -2.36
C ALA A 135 -18.77 -3.23 -3.39
N THR A 136 -19.85 -2.49 -3.68
CA THR A 136 -19.87 -1.41 -4.70
C THR A 136 -20.02 -0.02 -4.08
N ALA A 137 -20.18 0.05 -2.76
CA ALA A 137 -20.46 1.27 -2.02
C ALA A 137 -20.03 1.06 -0.57
N ALA A 138 -18.72 1.06 -0.35
CA ALA A 138 -18.13 0.82 0.96
C ALA A 138 -18.54 1.90 1.99
N ASN A 139 -18.75 1.46 3.23
CA ASN A 139 -19.01 2.32 4.38
C ASN A 139 -18.21 1.82 5.59
N PHE A 140 -16.96 2.26 5.68
CA PHE A 140 -16.04 1.87 6.73
C PHE A 140 -16.37 2.53 8.08
N VAL A 141 -16.51 1.71 9.11
CA VAL A 141 -16.77 2.12 10.49
C VAL A 141 -15.72 1.50 11.39
N ILE A 142 -15.13 2.29 12.30
CA ILE A 142 -14.20 1.76 13.30
C ILE A 142 -14.96 0.80 14.23
N SER A 143 -14.65 -0.50 14.12
CA SER A 143 -15.20 -1.53 15.00
C SER A 143 -14.24 -1.87 16.15
N ALA A 144 -12.92 -1.69 15.95
CA ALA A 144 -11.94 -1.78 17.03
C ALA A 144 -10.73 -0.85 16.82
N ASP A 145 -10.44 0.01 17.81
CA ASP A 145 -9.20 0.81 17.86
C ASP A 145 -7.94 -0.01 18.17
N THR A 146 -8.12 -1.24 18.65
CA THR A 146 -7.05 -2.18 19.00
C THR A 146 -7.56 -3.59 18.80
N LEU A 147 -7.01 -4.29 17.81
CA LEU A 147 -7.21 -5.71 17.61
C LEU A 147 -6.55 -6.48 18.76
N ARG A 148 -7.26 -7.49 19.26
CA ARG A 148 -6.84 -8.29 20.41
C ARG A 148 -6.91 -9.77 20.09
N ASP A 149 -6.06 -10.54 20.74
CA ASP A 149 -6.12 -11.99 20.70
C ASP A 149 -7.26 -12.54 21.59
N GLU A 150 -7.43 -13.86 21.63
CA GLU A 150 -8.51 -14.50 22.40
C GLU A 150 -8.35 -14.36 23.92
N THR A 151 -7.16 -13.97 24.39
CA THR A 151 -6.89 -13.70 25.81
C THR A 151 -7.18 -12.25 26.18
N GLY A 152 -7.41 -11.39 25.18
CA GLY A 152 -7.67 -9.96 25.34
C GLY A 152 -6.40 -9.11 25.29
N GLU A 153 -5.24 -9.69 25.01
CA GLU A 153 -3.99 -8.95 24.81
C GLU A 153 -3.98 -8.28 23.43
N ALA A 154 -3.35 -7.11 23.33
CA ALA A 154 -3.27 -6.40 22.06
C ALA A 154 -2.31 -7.11 21.10
N ILE A 155 -2.71 -7.27 19.84
CA ILE A 155 -1.82 -7.75 18.78
C ILE A 155 -1.07 -6.53 18.24
N ILE A 156 0.26 -6.56 18.38
CA ILE A 156 1.14 -5.46 18.04
C ILE A 156 2.05 -5.88 16.89
N VAL A 157 2.12 -5.04 15.87
CA VAL A 157 3.09 -5.12 14.77
C VAL A 157 4.36 -4.39 15.19
N ASP A 158 5.52 -5.02 15.00
CA ASP A 158 6.78 -4.34 15.29
C ASP A 158 7.00 -3.22 14.25
N GLY A 159 7.46 -2.05 14.68
CA GLY A 159 7.67 -0.95 13.74
C GLY A 159 8.75 -1.24 12.69
N PRO A 160 8.82 -0.42 11.63
CA PRO A 160 7.75 -0.30 10.64
C PRO A 160 7.63 -1.62 9.86
N SER A 161 6.76 -2.53 10.29
CA SER A 161 6.47 -3.76 9.55
C SER A 161 5.06 -3.71 8.96
N VAL A 162 4.87 -4.37 7.83
CA VAL A 162 3.59 -4.50 7.16
C VAL A 162 3.10 -5.94 7.39
N PRO A 163 2.03 -6.13 8.18
CA PRO A 163 1.45 -7.45 8.43
C PRO A 163 0.74 -7.99 7.18
N GLU A 164 0.46 -9.29 7.19
CA GLU A 164 -0.24 -9.97 6.10
C GLU A 164 -1.36 -10.87 6.62
N TRP A 165 -2.47 -10.92 5.89
CA TRP A 165 -3.63 -11.78 6.15
C TRP A 165 -3.77 -12.75 4.98
N ALA A 166 -3.72 -14.05 5.25
CA ALA A 166 -3.69 -15.06 4.20
C ALA A 166 -4.45 -16.34 4.61
N ASP A 167 -5.11 -16.98 3.65
CA ASP A 167 -5.71 -18.31 3.84
C ASP A 167 -4.66 -19.42 3.63
N MET A 168 -3.60 -19.38 4.44
CA MET A 168 -2.45 -20.32 4.37
C MET A 168 -2.84 -21.81 4.40
N TYR A 169 -4.04 -22.11 4.92
CA TYR A 169 -4.49 -23.49 5.15
C TYR A 169 -5.73 -23.88 4.31
N CYS A 170 -6.07 -23.11 3.27
CA CYS A 170 -7.25 -23.33 2.41
C CYS A 170 -8.53 -23.61 3.21
N ALA A 171 -8.69 -22.88 4.31
CA ALA A 171 -9.79 -23.06 5.24
C ALA A 171 -10.89 -22.01 5.05
N ASN A 172 -10.76 -21.16 4.04
CA ASN A 172 -11.51 -19.93 3.82
C ASN A 172 -11.52 -19.10 5.11
N ARG A 173 -10.33 -18.91 5.71
CA ARG A 173 -10.15 -18.08 6.90
C ARG A 173 -8.79 -17.40 6.82
N LEU A 174 -8.78 -16.08 6.86
CA LEU A 174 -7.55 -15.30 6.79
C LEU A 174 -6.85 -15.30 8.15
N ASP A 175 -5.77 -16.08 8.25
CA ASP A 175 -4.85 -16.07 9.38
C ASP A 175 -3.90 -14.86 9.27
N LEU A 176 -3.44 -14.34 10.40
CA LEU A 176 -2.59 -13.16 10.48
C LEU A 176 -1.13 -13.57 10.68
N PHE A 177 -0.26 -13.05 9.82
CA PHE A 177 1.19 -13.25 9.85
C PHE A 177 1.91 -11.92 10.10
N LEU A 178 2.82 -11.94 11.06
CA LEU A 178 3.61 -10.79 11.46
C LEU A 178 5.09 -11.10 11.31
N GLY A 179 5.79 -10.39 10.43
CA GLY A 179 7.24 -10.39 10.48
C GLY A 179 7.74 -9.55 11.65
N ARG A 180 8.72 -10.08 12.38
CA ARG A 180 9.23 -9.51 13.62
C ARG A 180 10.59 -8.89 13.42
N ILE A 181 10.93 -7.91 14.25
CA ILE A 181 12.28 -7.32 14.27
C ILE A 181 13.37 -8.32 14.74
N SER A 182 12.95 -9.47 15.27
CA SER A 182 13.82 -10.62 15.55
C SER A 182 14.19 -11.43 14.30
N GLY A 183 13.59 -11.11 13.14
CA GLY A 183 13.76 -11.82 11.87
C GLY A 183 12.81 -13.00 11.70
N TYR A 184 12.06 -13.36 12.74
CA TYR A 184 11.10 -14.45 12.71
C TYR A 184 9.72 -14.00 12.22
N THR A 185 8.87 -14.97 11.86
CA THR A 185 7.45 -14.75 11.57
C THR A 185 6.58 -15.32 12.69
N THR A 186 5.67 -14.51 13.24
CA THR A 186 4.62 -14.96 14.17
C THR A 186 3.34 -15.28 13.39
N GLU A 187 2.69 -16.38 13.74
CA GLU A 187 1.37 -16.79 13.22
C GLU A 187 0.28 -16.57 14.28
N TYR A 188 -0.83 -15.99 13.83
CA TYR A 188 -2.08 -15.83 14.55
C TYR A 188 -3.22 -16.47 13.76
N ARG A 189 -3.89 -17.48 14.34
CA ARG A 189 -4.99 -18.18 13.69
C ARG A 189 -6.35 -17.53 13.97
N PHE A 190 -7.12 -17.28 12.93
CA PHE A 190 -8.47 -16.77 13.03
C PHE A 190 -9.41 -17.78 13.73
N LEU A 191 -10.24 -17.28 14.66
CA LEU A 191 -11.16 -18.10 15.47
C LEU A 191 -12.64 -17.80 15.21
N GLY A 192 -12.94 -16.69 14.54
CA GLY A 192 -14.29 -16.15 14.39
C GLY A 192 -14.35 -14.68 14.79
N PHE A 193 -15.57 -14.17 14.93
CA PHE A 193 -15.84 -12.78 15.29
C PHE A 193 -16.37 -12.65 16.72
N ASP A 194 -16.10 -11.49 17.33
CA ASP A 194 -16.74 -11.10 18.58
C ASP A 194 -18.18 -10.59 18.36
N SER A 195 -18.84 -10.12 19.43
CA SER A 195 -20.21 -9.60 19.33
C SER A 195 -20.35 -8.29 18.54
N ASN A 196 -19.24 -7.63 18.20
CA ASN A 196 -19.18 -6.37 17.46
C ASN A 196 -18.62 -6.57 16.05
N ASN A 197 -18.60 -7.81 15.55
CA ASN A 197 -18.02 -8.21 14.26
C ASN A 197 -16.51 -7.89 14.13
N VAL A 198 -15.77 -7.92 15.24
CA VAL A 198 -14.30 -7.78 15.22
C VAL A 198 -13.67 -9.17 15.14
N PRO A 199 -12.71 -9.42 14.22
CA PRO A 199 -12.08 -10.72 14.10
C PRO A 199 -11.22 -11.04 15.33
N ILE A 200 -11.33 -12.26 15.84
CA ILE A 200 -10.57 -12.78 16.99
C ILE A 200 -9.52 -13.74 16.49
N TYR A 201 -8.28 -13.55 16.94
CA TYR A 201 -7.15 -14.39 16.59
C TYR A 201 -6.56 -15.10 17.80
N ARG A 202 -5.96 -16.27 17.57
CA ARG A 202 -5.14 -17.01 18.53
C ARG A 202 -3.69 -16.99 18.14
N HIS A 203 -2.81 -16.62 19.08
CA HIS A 203 -1.37 -16.83 18.91
C HIS A 203 -1.06 -18.33 18.78
N ILE A 204 -0.37 -18.71 17.70
CA ILE A 204 0.03 -20.12 17.45
C ILE A 204 1.50 -20.32 17.73
N THR A 205 2.37 -19.48 17.15
CA THR A 205 3.83 -19.59 17.26
C THR A 205 4.49 -18.28 16.89
N ASP A 206 5.67 -18.01 17.45
CA ASP A 206 6.55 -16.89 17.06
C ASP A 206 7.60 -17.27 16.02
N THR A 207 7.59 -18.52 15.57
CA THR A 207 8.57 -19.07 14.63
C THR A 207 7.86 -19.92 13.57
N PHE A 208 6.88 -19.34 12.88
CA PHE A 208 6.14 -19.99 11.80
C PHE A 208 7.10 -20.62 10.79
N GLU A 209 6.98 -21.93 10.59
CA GLU A 209 7.87 -22.76 9.75
C GLU A 209 9.39 -22.58 10.01
N ASN A 210 9.75 -22.09 11.21
CA ASN A 210 11.11 -21.63 11.57
C ASN A 210 11.71 -20.62 10.58
N LEU A 211 10.86 -19.90 9.86
CA LEU A 211 11.27 -18.85 8.94
C LEU A 211 11.97 -17.75 9.73
N GLN A 212 13.24 -17.57 9.41
CA GLN A 212 14.09 -16.54 9.97
C GLN A 212 14.95 -15.95 8.86
N ILE A 213 14.80 -14.66 8.60
CA ILE A 213 15.66 -13.95 7.65
C ILE A 213 16.77 -13.25 8.42
N LEU A 214 18.02 -13.51 8.03
CA LEU A 214 19.24 -12.99 8.66
C LEU A 214 19.90 -11.85 7.86
N THR A 215 19.16 -11.12 7.04
CA THR A 215 19.73 -10.08 6.17
C THR A 215 20.18 -8.88 7.01
N GLY A 216 21.49 -8.85 7.25
CA GLY A 216 22.20 -7.83 8.02
C GLY A 216 23.62 -7.61 7.47
N GLY A 217 23.77 -7.65 6.15
CA GLY A 217 24.99 -7.27 5.44
C GLY A 217 26.18 -8.23 5.60
N GLY A 218 26.94 -8.43 4.54
CA GLY A 218 28.23 -9.15 4.58
C GLY A 218 29.33 -8.44 5.38
N ARG A 219 29.10 -8.09 6.66
CA ARG A 219 30.10 -7.50 7.56
C ARG A 219 30.00 -8.11 8.95
N ASN A 220 30.61 -9.30 9.05
CA ASN A 220 31.18 -9.89 10.27
C ASN A 220 30.36 -11.03 10.90
N THR A 221 30.75 -12.27 10.60
CA THR A 221 30.32 -13.52 11.27
C THR A 221 30.73 -13.61 12.76
N THR A 222 31.12 -12.48 13.37
CA THR A 222 31.39 -12.34 14.81
C THR A 222 30.54 -11.26 15.46
N ALA A 223 29.61 -10.62 14.73
CA ALA A 223 28.54 -9.86 15.36
C ALA A 223 27.67 -10.83 16.18
N PRO A 224 27.25 -10.46 17.41
CA PRO A 224 26.30 -11.26 18.16
C PRO A 224 25.04 -11.50 17.33
N ALA A 225 24.28 -12.55 17.61
CA ALA A 225 22.97 -12.84 17.03
C ALA A 225 21.88 -11.75 17.30
N ASP A 226 22.31 -10.51 17.59
CA ASP A 226 21.51 -9.32 17.90
C ASP A 226 21.59 -8.27 16.76
N ASP A 227 22.05 -8.63 15.55
CA ASP A 227 21.84 -7.79 14.38
C ASP A 227 20.34 -7.78 14.10
N ARG A 228 19.68 -6.76 14.67
CA ARG A 228 18.24 -6.55 14.61
C ARG A 228 17.79 -6.55 13.16
N HIS A 229 16.84 -7.41 12.83
CA HIS A 229 16.10 -7.34 11.58
C HIS A 229 15.21 -6.10 11.62
N GLY A 230 15.22 -5.36 10.53
CA GLY A 230 14.50 -4.10 10.44
C GLY A 230 13.05 -4.32 10.05
N ALA A 231 12.44 -3.23 9.63
CA ALA A 231 11.19 -3.20 8.89
C ALA A 231 11.02 -4.38 7.93
N ASN A 232 9.84 -4.99 7.87
CA ASN A 232 9.55 -6.09 6.94
C ASN A 232 8.16 -5.95 6.34
N SER A 233 7.96 -6.57 5.18
CA SER A 233 6.67 -6.68 4.52
C SER A 233 6.51 -8.10 4.02
N LEU A 234 5.51 -8.81 4.51
CA LEU A 234 5.16 -10.15 4.03
C LEU A 234 4.08 -10.05 2.95
N THR A 235 4.11 -10.95 1.99
CA THR A 235 3.05 -11.15 1.00
C THR A 235 3.02 -12.61 0.63
N PHE A 236 1.82 -13.19 0.67
CA PHE A 236 1.57 -14.56 0.27
C PHE A 236 0.79 -14.58 -1.04
N LEU A 237 1.22 -15.40 -1.99
CA LEU A 237 0.58 -15.60 -3.29
C LEU A 237 0.96 -17.00 -3.80
N ASP A 238 0.02 -17.71 -4.39
CA ASP A 238 0.26 -18.91 -5.20
C ASP A 238 0.85 -18.45 -6.54
N ILE A 239 2.18 -18.47 -6.67
CA ILE A 239 2.87 -17.87 -7.84
C ILE A 239 3.01 -18.86 -9.01
N ASP A 240 2.82 -20.15 -8.75
CA ASP A 240 2.98 -21.21 -9.75
C ASP A 240 1.72 -22.08 -9.96
N ASP A 241 0.56 -21.63 -9.43
CA ASP A 241 -0.78 -22.20 -9.57
C ASP A 241 -0.82 -23.69 -9.15
N ASP A 242 -0.06 -24.03 -8.10
CA ASP A 242 -0.02 -25.37 -7.52
C ASP A 242 -1.07 -25.56 -6.40
N GLY A 243 -1.75 -24.48 -6.04
CA GLY A 243 -2.85 -24.42 -5.09
C GLY A 243 -2.40 -24.09 -3.67
N ASP A 244 -1.13 -23.77 -3.44
CA ASP A 244 -0.60 -23.35 -2.14
C ASP A 244 0.09 -21.97 -2.20
N LEU A 245 0.26 -21.32 -1.05
CA LEU A 245 0.77 -19.96 -1.02
C LEU A 245 2.29 -19.93 -0.80
N ASP A 246 3.01 -19.24 -1.67
CA ASP A 246 4.42 -18.90 -1.52
C ASP A 246 4.62 -17.60 -0.76
N LEU A 247 5.85 -17.37 -0.29
CA LEU A 247 6.20 -16.18 0.49
C LEU A 247 7.14 -15.25 -0.27
N PHE A 248 6.69 -13.99 -0.38
CA PHE A 248 7.49 -12.85 -0.79
C PHE A 248 7.73 -11.95 0.43
N TRP A 249 8.99 -11.70 0.72
CA TRP A 249 9.42 -10.95 1.89
C TRP A 249 10.28 -9.77 1.45
N GLY A 250 9.77 -8.56 1.71
CA GLY A 250 10.57 -7.34 1.64
C GLY A 250 11.20 -7.02 3.00
N ASP A 251 12.52 -6.83 3.04
CA ASP A 251 13.29 -6.61 4.26
C ASP A 251 14.02 -5.25 4.22
N PHE A 252 14.23 -4.64 5.38
CA PHE A 252 14.89 -3.34 5.53
C PHE A 252 16.33 -3.30 4.98
N PHE A 253 17.05 -4.43 5.02
CA PHE A 253 18.44 -4.53 4.59
C PHE A 253 18.61 -5.23 3.24
N ALA A 254 17.59 -5.93 2.76
CA ALA A 254 17.62 -6.57 1.45
C ALA A 254 17.33 -5.55 0.34
N ASN A 255 18.23 -5.46 -0.65
CA ASN A 255 18.03 -4.59 -1.81
C ASN A 255 16.93 -5.12 -2.76
N SER A 256 16.57 -6.39 -2.64
CA SER A 256 15.58 -7.08 -3.48
C SER A 256 14.42 -7.64 -2.66
N ILE A 257 13.51 -8.35 -3.32
CA ILE A 257 12.51 -9.20 -2.68
C ILE A 257 13.13 -10.57 -2.40
N ILE A 258 12.90 -11.09 -1.20
CA ILE A 258 13.26 -12.45 -0.85
C ILE A 258 12.06 -13.34 -1.15
N PHE A 259 12.25 -14.37 -1.97
CA PHE A 259 11.22 -15.33 -2.33
C PHE A 259 11.52 -16.69 -1.68
N ILE A 260 10.48 -17.32 -1.13
CA ILE A 260 10.54 -18.64 -0.52
C ILE A 260 9.35 -19.46 -1.03
N GLU A 261 9.65 -20.44 -1.87
CA GLU A 261 8.68 -21.40 -2.40
C GLU A 261 8.13 -22.27 -1.25
N ASN A 262 6.82 -22.44 -1.23
CA ASN A 262 6.17 -23.44 -0.40
C ASN A 262 6.13 -24.78 -1.13
N THR A 263 7.10 -25.63 -0.83
CA THR A 263 7.19 -26.98 -1.44
C THR A 263 6.16 -27.99 -0.88
N GLY A 264 5.17 -27.49 -0.14
CA GLY A 264 4.25 -28.24 0.68
C GLY A 264 2.96 -28.60 -0.06
N ASN A 265 1.85 -28.21 0.55
CA ASN A 265 0.53 -28.13 -0.08
C ASN A 265 -0.34 -27.23 0.80
N CYS A 266 -1.46 -26.79 0.25
CA CYS A 266 -2.41 -26.03 1.02
C CYS A 266 -2.94 -26.83 2.22
N GLY A 267 -2.75 -26.29 3.42
CA GLY A 267 -3.11 -26.95 4.68
C GLY A 267 -1.92 -27.59 5.42
N ASN A 268 -0.80 -27.83 4.75
CA ASN A 268 0.46 -28.22 5.38
C ASN A 268 1.63 -27.54 4.64
N PRO A 269 1.83 -26.23 4.87
CA PRO A 269 2.93 -25.50 4.27
C PRO A 269 4.28 -26.12 4.67
N ASN A 270 5.26 -26.03 3.78
CA ASN A 270 6.65 -26.43 3.97
C ASN A 270 7.58 -25.43 3.27
N PHE A 271 7.93 -24.37 3.99
CA PHE A 271 8.87 -23.37 3.51
C PHE A 271 10.31 -23.79 3.84
N GLU A 272 11.01 -24.34 2.86
CA GLU A 272 12.38 -24.81 3.06
C GLU A 272 13.38 -23.65 2.98
N THR A 273 13.99 -23.29 4.11
CA THR A 273 15.01 -22.23 4.17
C THR A 273 16.25 -22.48 3.30
N ALA A 274 16.41 -23.69 2.75
CA ALA A 274 17.47 -24.03 1.82
C ALA A 274 17.22 -23.52 0.38
N ASN A 275 15.97 -23.19 0.04
CA ASN A 275 15.54 -22.80 -1.30
C ASN A 275 15.21 -21.30 -1.39
N ILE A 276 15.66 -20.51 -0.42
CA ILE A 276 15.45 -19.05 -0.41
C ILE A 276 16.15 -18.42 -1.62
N VAL A 277 15.41 -17.59 -2.35
CA VAL A 277 15.91 -16.74 -3.43
C VAL A 277 16.00 -15.31 -2.88
N GLU A 278 17.21 -14.75 -2.81
CA GLU A 278 17.44 -13.41 -2.25
C GLU A 278 17.31 -12.27 -3.27
N GLU A 279 17.17 -12.60 -4.56
CA GLU A 279 17.04 -11.65 -5.67
C GLU A 279 15.85 -12.06 -6.54
N PHE A 280 14.75 -11.31 -6.45
CA PHE A 280 13.52 -11.56 -7.20
C PHE A 280 13.03 -10.28 -7.90
N PRO A 281 12.50 -10.36 -9.14
CA PRO A 281 12.38 -11.55 -9.98
C PRO A 281 13.73 -12.09 -10.48
N PRO A 282 13.81 -13.33 -11.01
CA PRO A 282 15.07 -13.95 -11.43
C PRO A 282 15.82 -13.21 -12.56
N VAL A 283 15.10 -12.39 -13.34
CA VAL A 283 15.63 -11.55 -14.42
C VAL A 283 15.34 -10.09 -14.08
N ASP A 284 16.39 -9.25 -14.12
CA ASP A 284 16.32 -7.84 -13.70
C ASP A 284 15.68 -7.63 -12.30
N PRO A 285 16.23 -8.29 -11.25
CA PRO A 285 15.64 -8.28 -9.92
C PRO A 285 15.45 -6.87 -9.38
N VAL A 286 14.51 -6.74 -8.45
CA VAL A 286 14.34 -5.52 -7.67
C VAL A 286 15.69 -5.17 -7.04
N ASN A 287 16.12 -3.92 -7.22
CA ASN A 287 17.39 -3.44 -6.71
C ASN A 287 17.22 -2.00 -6.22
N THR A 288 17.00 -1.88 -4.92
CA THR A 288 16.70 -0.63 -4.20
C THR A 288 17.61 -0.52 -2.97
N GLY A 289 17.46 0.53 -2.16
CA GLY A 289 18.11 0.68 -0.87
C GLY A 289 17.50 -0.18 0.25
N GLY A 290 16.43 -0.93 -0.05
CA GLY A 290 15.74 -1.85 0.86
C GLY A 290 14.43 -1.32 1.43
N PHE A 291 13.83 -2.14 2.31
CA PHE A 291 12.43 -2.03 2.74
C PHE A 291 11.46 -1.91 1.56
N ASN A 292 11.46 -2.97 0.76
CA ASN A 292 10.54 -3.15 -0.34
C ASN A 292 9.19 -3.68 0.19
N ILE A 293 8.07 -3.26 -0.40
CA ILE A 293 6.73 -3.73 -0.07
C ILE A 293 6.18 -4.34 -1.36
N PRO A 294 6.36 -5.66 -1.58
CA PRO A 294 5.78 -6.33 -2.73
C PRO A 294 4.27 -6.48 -2.55
N ARG A 295 3.52 -6.35 -3.64
CA ARG A 295 2.13 -6.75 -3.79
C ARG A 295 1.93 -7.29 -5.19
N PHE A 296 0.89 -8.08 -5.36
CA PHE A 296 0.56 -8.69 -6.63
C PHE A 296 -0.90 -8.46 -6.97
N ALA A 297 -1.18 -8.30 -8.26
CA ALA A 297 -2.52 -8.17 -8.81
C ALA A 297 -2.46 -8.51 -10.30
N ASP A 298 -3.49 -9.19 -10.82
CA ASP A 298 -3.74 -9.31 -12.25
C ASP A 298 -4.25 -7.94 -12.76
N ILE A 299 -3.31 -7.05 -13.14
CA ILE A 299 -3.67 -5.66 -13.44
C ILE A 299 -4.18 -5.51 -14.87
N ASP A 300 -3.78 -6.41 -15.75
CA ASP A 300 -4.10 -6.39 -17.16
C ASP A 300 -5.24 -7.39 -17.54
N GLY A 301 -5.68 -8.21 -16.59
CA GLY A 301 -6.82 -9.12 -16.71
C GLY A 301 -6.52 -10.34 -17.59
N ASP A 302 -5.25 -10.70 -17.77
CA ASP A 302 -4.83 -11.84 -18.56
C ASP A 302 -4.85 -13.18 -17.78
N GLY A 303 -5.08 -13.09 -16.46
CA GLY A 303 -5.27 -14.22 -15.56
C GLY A 303 -4.00 -14.65 -14.84
N ASP A 304 -2.91 -13.90 -14.95
CA ASP A 304 -1.73 -14.08 -14.12
C ASP A 304 -1.45 -12.83 -13.25
N ALA A 305 -0.61 -12.99 -12.22
CA ALA A 305 -0.40 -11.93 -11.24
C ALA A 305 0.85 -11.10 -11.58
N ASP A 306 0.67 -9.80 -11.78
CA ASP A 306 1.77 -8.85 -11.91
C ASP A 306 2.37 -8.46 -10.57
N MET A 307 3.61 -7.97 -10.58
CA MET A 307 4.31 -7.57 -9.35
C MET A 307 4.50 -6.06 -9.27
N PHE A 308 4.06 -5.52 -8.14
CA PHE A 308 4.20 -4.12 -7.77
C PHE A 308 5.04 -3.99 -6.51
N VAL A 309 5.97 -3.04 -6.50
CA VAL A 309 6.89 -2.86 -5.36
C VAL A 309 6.97 -1.40 -4.97
N SER A 310 6.40 -1.08 -3.81
CA SER A 310 6.67 0.21 -3.17
C SER A 310 8.00 0.15 -2.41
N VAL A 311 8.72 1.27 -2.41
CA VAL A 311 10.04 1.37 -1.78
C VAL A 311 9.98 2.42 -0.67
N PHE A 312 10.19 2.01 0.57
CA PHE A 312 10.28 2.94 1.71
C PHE A 312 11.68 3.58 1.81
N GLY A 313 12.72 2.82 1.44
CA GLY A 313 14.11 3.22 1.59
C GLY A 313 14.74 2.65 2.87
N GLY A 314 15.58 1.63 2.68
CA GLY A 314 16.28 0.91 3.73
C GLY A 314 17.69 1.42 4.04
N SER A 315 18.54 0.52 4.52
CA SER A 315 19.90 0.85 5.00
C SER A 315 20.91 1.26 3.90
N GLY A 316 20.57 1.06 2.62
CA GLY A 316 21.54 1.00 1.52
C GLY A 316 21.85 2.30 0.77
N SER A 317 20.93 3.27 0.69
CA SER A 317 21.19 4.47 -0.13
C SER A 317 20.22 5.62 0.14
N PHE A 318 20.66 6.63 0.91
CA PHE A 318 19.95 7.91 1.03
C PHE A 318 19.94 8.75 -0.26
N VAL A 319 20.27 8.19 -1.43
CA VAL A 319 20.61 8.95 -2.65
C VAL A 319 19.99 8.40 -3.95
N THR A 320 19.61 7.13 -4.06
CA THR A 320 19.09 6.55 -5.33
C THR A 320 17.57 6.40 -5.39
N ASP A 321 16.89 6.38 -4.25
CA ASP A 321 15.47 5.99 -4.15
C ASP A 321 14.59 7.21 -3.89
N LYS A 322 14.90 8.32 -4.55
CA LYS A 322 14.18 9.59 -4.35
C LYS A 322 13.12 9.86 -5.42
N GLU A 323 13.16 9.13 -6.52
CA GLU A 323 12.26 9.28 -7.68
C GLU A 323 11.76 7.91 -8.19
N ALA A 324 12.29 6.80 -7.67
CA ALA A 324 11.97 5.43 -8.07
C ALA A 324 11.40 4.71 -6.85
N ASN A 325 10.15 5.00 -6.50
CA ASN A 325 9.53 4.53 -5.25
C ASN A 325 8.32 3.64 -5.46
N PHE A 326 7.95 3.40 -6.71
CA PHE A 326 6.84 2.52 -7.04
C PHE A 326 7.08 1.79 -8.36
N TYR A 327 7.63 0.59 -8.26
CA TYR A 327 8.00 -0.26 -9.38
C TYR A 327 6.79 -1.09 -9.83
N PHE A 328 6.73 -1.33 -11.14
CA PHE A 328 5.79 -2.25 -11.77
C PHE A 328 6.57 -3.19 -12.70
N TYR A 329 6.38 -4.48 -12.46
CA TYR A 329 6.86 -5.57 -13.29
C TYR A 329 5.64 -6.30 -13.83
N GLU A 330 5.52 -6.32 -15.15
CA GLU A 330 4.49 -7.11 -15.82
C GLU A 330 4.93 -8.56 -15.88
N ASN A 331 4.03 -9.48 -15.57
CA ASN A 331 4.23 -10.89 -15.84
C ASN A 331 3.81 -11.18 -17.30
N GLY A 332 4.78 -11.39 -18.18
CA GLY A 332 4.50 -11.77 -19.57
C GLY A 332 4.37 -13.28 -19.81
N GLY A 333 4.32 -14.05 -18.72
CA GLY A 333 4.36 -15.51 -18.70
C GLY A 333 2.97 -16.13 -18.69
N ASP A 334 2.76 -17.04 -17.75
CA ASP A 334 1.44 -17.50 -17.32
C ASP A 334 1.45 -17.80 -15.82
N ALA A 335 0.29 -18.09 -15.25
CA ALA A 335 0.12 -18.36 -13.81
C ALA A 335 0.97 -19.53 -13.27
N THR A 336 1.51 -20.42 -14.12
CA THR A 336 2.36 -21.55 -13.70
C THR A 336 3.85 -21.33 -13.98
N SER A 337 4.19 -20.29 -14.74
CA SER A 337 5.55 -20.00 -15.18
C SER A 337 5.71 -18.48 -15.38
N PRO A 338 5.77 -17.72 -14.28
CA PRO A 338 5.86 -16.26 -14.34
C PRO A 338 7.15 -15.80 -15.05
N ASP A 339 7.03 -14.76 -15.88
CA ASP A 339 8.14 -14.07 -16.58
C ASP A 339 8.03 -12.56 -16.36
N PHE A 340 8.49 -12.10 -15.20
CA PHE A 340 8.43 -10.70 -14.80
C PHE A 340 9.41 -9.82 -15.59
N ALA A 341 8.88 -8.78 -16.23
CA ALA A 341 9.64 -7.74 -16.93
C ALA A 341 9.35 -6.35 -16.35
N LEU A 342 10.40 -5.63 -15.95
CA LEU A 342 10.28 -4.27 -15.43
C LEU A 342 9.69 -3.32 -16.49
N GLN A 343 8.55 -2.71 -16.19
CA GLN A 343 7.90 -1.72 -17.06
C GLN A 343 8.25 -0.29 -16.64
N THR A 344 8.16 0.01 -15.34
CA THR A 344 8.45 1.35 -14.80
C THR A 344 8.88 1.28 -13.34
N LYS A 345 9.56 2.33 -12.87
CA LYS A 345 9.92 2.57 -11.46
C LYS A 345 9.12 3.71 -10.81
N ASP A 346 8.23 4.30 -11.60
CA ASP A 346 7.38 5.44 -11.28
C ASP A 346 5.97 5.14 -11.81
N PHE A 347 5.28 4.19 -11.18
CA PHE A 347 3.95 3.75 -11.61
C PHE A 347 2.91 4.88 -11.52
N VAL A 348 2.94 5.67 -10.45
CA VAL A 348 2.10 6.88 -10.27
C VAL A 348 2.83 8.06 -10.89
N ASN A 349 2.83 8.09 -12.23
CA ASN A 349 3.69 8.96 -13.04
C ASN A 349 3.43 10.45 -12.79
N SER A 350 4.27 11.05 -11.94
CA SER A 350 4.14 12.42 -11.45
C SER A 350 5.45 13.20 -11.54
N ILE A 351 5.41 14.51 -11.32
CA ILE A 351 6.65 15.25 -11.09
C ILE A 351 7.12 14.92 -9.67
N ASP A 352 8.10 14.04 -9.59
CA ASP A 352 8.90 13.83 -8.39
C ASP A 352 10.25 14.54 -8.56
N ILE A 353 10.56 15.43 -7.62
CA ILE A 353 11.83 16.17 -7.56
C ILE A 353 12.68 15.72 -6.37
N GLY A 354 12.31 14.59 -5.76
CA GLY A 354 13.01 13.97 -4.67
C GLY A 354 12.67 14.51 -3.29
N GLN A 355 12.97 13.68 -2.30
CA GLN A 355 12.80 14.03 -0.89
C GLN A 355 13.66 15.24 -0.47
N ASN A 356 13.10 16.06 0.42
CA ASN A 356 13.71 17.29 0.98
C ASN A 356 13.95 18.40 -0.04
N THR A 357 13.36 18.32 -1.22
CA THR A 357 13.41 19.42 -2.19
C THR A 357 12.53 20.58 -1.73
N ILE A 358 13.06 21.79 -1.86
CA ILE A 358 12.38 23.05 -1.56
C ILE A 358 12.33 23.84 -2.87
N PRO A 359 11.31 23.60 -3.73
CA PRO A 359 11.21 24.32 -4.99
C PRO A 359 11.09 25.83 -4.74
N ALA A 360 11.86 26.62 -5.50
CA ALA A 360 12.12 28.04 -5.26
C ALA A 360 11.04 28.98 -5.81
#